data_AF-D4CWN1-F1
#
_entry.id   AF-D4CWN1-F1
#
_cell.length_a   1.000
_cell.length_b   1.000
_cell.length_c   1.000
_cell.angle_alpha   90.00
_cell.angle_beta   90.00
_cell.angle_gamma   90.00
#
_symmetry.space_group_name_H-M   'P 1'
#
loop_
_entity.id
_entity.type
_entity.pdbx_description
1 polymer ?
#
loop_
_entity_poly.entity_id
_entity_poly.type
_entity_poly.pdbx_seq_one_letter_code
_entity_poly.pdbx_strand_id
1 'polypeptide(L)'
;MIKSINNNKFFYFFQDKLFKLSEISTETIYIDGTKIEAYANKYSFVWKKSTLKYKERLEENILELIGEFNRYFNKDLDNIFDIFSYLENLNIQKVHGKGKRKSFSKTDNDATFMRMKEDHMRNGQLKPGYNLQIGVISEYIASYEIFHNPSDSKTLISFLEKIKSQNIEIINVVADAGYESLP
;
A
#
# COMPACT_ATOMS: atom_id res chain seq x y z
N MET A 1 -19.16 -4.47 2.32
CA MET A 1 -18.77 -5.58 1.42
C MET A 1 -17.73 -6.39 2.18
N ILE A 2 -17.99 -7.70 2.32
CA ILE A 2 -17.47 -8.64 3.34
C ILE A 2 -17.66 -8.15 4.80
N LYS A 3 -18.86 -8.36 5.34
CA LYS A 3 -18.99 -8.45 6.80
C LYS A 3 -18.11 -9.63 7.23
N SER A 4 -17.09 -9.36 8.05
CA SER A 4 -16.27 -10.38 8.73
C SER A 4 -17.21 -11.32 9.48
N ILE A 5 -17.56 -12.45 8.84
CA ILE A 5 -18.08 -13.60 9.56
C ILE A 5 -16.92 -14.04 10.43
N ASN A 6 -17.16 -14.20 11.73
CA ASN A 6 -16.23 -14.69 12.75
C ASN A 6 -15.79 -16.16 12.47
N ASN A 7 -15.27 -16.45 11.28
CA ASN A 7 -14.78 -17.76 10.84
C ASN A 7 -13.42 -18.11 11.43
N ASN A 8 -12.71 -17.13 11.99
CA ASN A 8 -11.39 -17.34 12.59
C ASN A 8 -11.45 -18.29 13.80
N LYS A 9 -12.54 -18.29 14.57
CA LYS A 9 -12.68 -19.18 15.73
C LYS A 9 -12.69 -20.66 15.34
N PHE A 10 -13.38 -21.00 14.25
CA PHE A 10 -13.40 -22.39 13.75
C PHE A 10 -12.02 -22.81 13.24
N PHE A 11 -11.35 -21.91 12.51
CA PHE A 11 -9.98 -22.14 12.03
C PHE A 11 -9.00 -22.43 13.18
N TYR A 12 -8.97 -21.58 14.21
CA TYR A 12 -8.09 -21.79 15.37
C TYR A 12 -8.45 -23.05 16.16
N PHE A 13 -9.74 -23.35 16.32
CA PHE A 13 -10.17 -24.57 16.99
C PHE A 13 -9.73 -25.84 16.24
N PHE A 14 -9.92 -25.87 14.92
CA PHE A 14 -9.52 -27.01 14.10
C PHE A 14 -8.01 -27.21 14.13
N GLN A 15 -7.24 -26.13 14.07
CA GLN A 15 -5.80 -26.15 14.15
C GLN A 15 -5.29 -26.67 15.50
N ASP A 16 -5.82 -26.16 16.62
CA ASP A 16 -5.46 -26.65 17.96
C ASP A 16 -5.68 -28.17 18.07
N LYS A 17 -6.80 -28.66 17.53
CA LYS A 17 -7.07 -30.10 17.46
C LYS A 17 -6.05 -30.84 16.59
N LEU A 18 -5.72 -30.30 15.42
CA LEU A 18 -4.81 -30.93 14.48
C LEU A 18 -3.38 -31.03 15.01
N PHE A 19 -2.87 -29.97 15.64
CA PHE A 19 -1.56 -29.96 16.27
C PHE A 19 -1.47 -30.96 17.43
N LYS A 20 -2.51 -31.03 18.26
CA LYS A 20 -2.59 -32.00 19.36
C LYS A 20 -2.66 -33.45 18.87
N LEU A 21 -3.46 -33.72 17.84
CA LEU A 21 -3.63 -35.07 17.30
C LEU A 21 -2.39 -35.58 16.55
N SER A 22 -1.62 -34.67 15.95
CA SER A 22 -0.45 -35.01 15.14
C SER A 22 0.87 -34.87 15.92
N GLU A 23 0.81 -34.58 17.23
CA GLU A 23 1.97 -34.35 18.10
C GLU A 23 3.00 -33.37 17.50
N ILE A 24 2.49 -32.34 16.81
CA ILE A 24 3.33 -31.38 16.10
C ILE A 24 3.97 -30.43 17.10
N SER A 25 5.30 -30.33 17.06
CA SER A 25 6.03 -29.28 17.77
C SER A 25 5.66 -27.91 17.18
N THR A 26 5.20 -27.00 18.04
CA THR A 26 4.86 -25.62 17.66
C THR A 26 6.05 -24.66 17.82
N GLU A 27 7.23 -25.16 18.16
CA GLU A 27 8.39 -24.36 18.56
C GLU A 27 8.92 -23.49 17.44
N THR A 28 8.84 -23.94 16.18
CA THR A 28 9.39 -23.22 15.03
C THR A 28 8.30 -22.84 14.06
N ILE A 29 8.21 -21.54 13.75
CA ILE A 29 7.32 -21.01 12.72
C ILE A 29 8.12 -20.45 11.54
N TYR A 30 7.63 -20.71 10.33
CA TYR A 30 8.12 -20.15 9.10
C TYR A 30 7.16 -19.06 8.63
N ILE A 31 7.65 -17.84 8.42
CA ILE A 31 6.84 -16.69 8.02
C ILE A 31 7.29 -16.21 6.66
N ASP A 32 6.32 -16.03 5.76
CA ASP A 32 6.54 -15.43 4.46
C ASP A 32 5.47 -14.39 4.13
N GLY A 33 5.88 -13.38 3.36
CA GLY A 33 5.10 -12.23 2.97
C GLY A 33 4.83 -12.25 1.47
N THR A 34 3.57 -12.14 1.09
CA THR A 34 3.17 -12.01 -0.32
C THR A 34 2.27 -10.82 -0.53
N LYS A 35 2.38 -10.18 -1.70
CA LYS A 35 1.56 -9.03 -2.06
C LYS A 35 0.42 -9.50 -2.94
N ILE A 36 -0.80 -9.20 -2.53
CA ILE A 36 -2.02 -9.50 -3.28
C ILE A 36 -2.59 -8.19 -3.85
N GLU A 37 -2.89 -8.18 -5.15
CA GLU A 37 -3.51 -7.02 -5.80
C GLU A 37 -4.96 -6.91 -5.31
N ALA A 38 -5.36 -5.74 -4.82
CA ALA A 38 -6.76 -5.48 -4.45
C ALA A 38 -7.61 -5.51 -5.71
N TYR A 39 -8.82 -6.09 -5.66
CA TYR A 39 -9.72 -6.34 -6.81
C TYR A 39 -9.70 -5.16 -7.80
N ALA A 40 -8.82 -5.27 -8.78
CA ALA A 40 -8.68 -4.35 -9.87
C ALA A 40 -9.24 -5.11 -11.05
N ASN A 41 -10.23 -4.53 -11.70
CA ASN A 41 -10.65 -4.96 -13.03
C ASN A 41 -9.40 -4.93 -13.95
N LYS A 42 -8.62 -6.03 -13.97
CA LYS A 42 -7.24 -6.16 -14.52
C LYS A 42 -7.18 -5.78 -16.01
N TYR A 43 -8.36 -5.67 -16.63
CA TYR A 43 -8.58 -5.34 -18.04
C TYR A 43 -9.69 -4.30 -18.27
N SER A 44 -10.14 -3.51 -17.29
CA SER A 44 -10.99 -2.37 -17.60
C SER A 44 -10.12 -1.27 -18.17
N PHE A 45 -9.87 -1.33 -19.49
CA PHE A 45 -9.33 -0.26 -20.33
C PHE A 45 -9.36 1.10 -19.62
N VAL A 46 -8.28 1.50 -18.96
CA VAL A 46 -8.32 2.70 -18.12
C VAL A 46 -8.25 3.93 -19.02
N TRP A 47 -9.45 4.27 -19.49
CA TRP A 47 -10.00 5.60 -19.73
C TRP A 47 -9.09 6.62 -20.39
N LYS A 48 -8.71 6.41 -21.66
CA LYS A 48 -8.28 7.51 -22.56
C LYS A 48 -9.14 8.76 -22.36
N LYS A 49 -10.46 8.58 -22.25
CA LYS A 49 -11.44 9.63 -21.96
C LYS A 49 -11.22 10.35 -20.62
N SER A 50 -10.86 9.63 -19.55
CA SER A 50 -10.58 10.25 -18.25
C SER A 50 -9.23 10.97 -18.23
N THR A 51 -8.21 10.44 -18.93
CA THR A 51 -6.92 11.11 -19.08
C THR A 51 -7.06 12.41 -19.86
N LEU A 52 -7.85 12.39 -20.94
CA LEU A 52 -8.19 13.58 -21.72
C LEU A 52 -8.96 14.61 -20.87
N LYS A 53 -10.01 14.18 -20.16
CA LYS A 53 -10.77 15.07 -19.27
C LYS A 53 -9.90 15.69 -18.17
N TYR A 54 -8.96 14.93 -17.61
CA TYR A 54 -8.03 15.45 -16.61
C TYR A 54 -7.05 16.46 -17.21
N LYS A 55 -6.57 16.22 -18.44
CA LYS A 55 -5.72 17.14 -19.18
C LYS A 55 -6.45 18.46 -19.47
N GLU A 56 -7.66 18.41 -20.02
CA GLU A 56 -8.48 19.60 -20.29
C GLU A 56 -8.66 20.45 -19.03
N ARG A 57 -9.05 19.82 -17.91
CA ARG A 57 -9.22 20.52 -16.64
C ARG A 57 -7.90 21.09 -16.09
N LEU A 58 -6.77 20.41 -16.34
CA LEU A 58 -5.45 20.93 -15.95
C LEU A 58 -5.09 22.18 -16.76
N GLU A 59 -5.36 22.19 -18.06
CA GLU A 59 -5.14 23.34 -18.94
C GLU A 59 -5.99 24.54 -18.51
N GLU A 60 -7.27 24.33 -18.20
CA GLU A 60 -8.16 25.38 -17.64
C GLU A 60 -7.59 25.97 -16.34
N ASN A 61 -7.19 25.13 -15.38
CA ASN A 61 -6.63 25.60 -14.11
C ASN A 61 -5.32 26.36 -14.31
N ILE A 62 -4.49 25.98 -15.28
CA ILE A 62 -3.23 26.70 -15.59
C ILE A 62 -3.54 28.11 -16.11
N LEU A 63 -4.50 28.24 -17.03
CA LEU A 63 -4.91 29.53 -17.59
C LEU A 63 -5.50 30.44 -16.50
N GLU A 64 -6.34 29.89 -15.63
CA GLU A 64 -6.89 30.63 -14.49
C GLU A 64 -5.78 31.14 -13.56
N LEU A 65 -4.82 30.29 -13.22
CA LEU A 65 -3.68 30.64 -12.36
C LEU A 65 -2.78 31.71 -12.99
N ILE A 66 -2.52 31.62 -14.31
CA ILE A 66 -1.79 32.65 -15.06
C ILE A 66 -2.54 33.98 -14.98
N GLY A 67 -3.86 33.97 -15.19
CA GLY A 67 -4.69 35.17 -15.10
C GLY A 67 -4.76 35.78 -13.68
N GLU A 68 -4.81 34.96 -12.64
CA GLU A 68 -4.68 35.41 -11.25
C GLU A 68 -3.32 36.05 -10.97
N PHE A 69 -2.25 35.41 -11.42
CA PHE A 69 -0.89 35.90 -11.28
C PHE A 69 -0.71 37.26 -11.96
N ASN A 70 -1.14 37.37 -13.21
CA ASN A 70 -1.07 38.60 -14.01
C ASN A 70 -1.84 39.74 -13.35
N ARG A 71 -3.03 39.47 -12.80
CA ARG A 71 -3.80 40.46 -12.03
C ARG A 71 -3.09 40.90 -10.75
N TYR A 72 -2.51 39.97 -10.01
CA TYR A 72 -1.86 40.26 -8.73
C TYR A 72 -0.56 41.07 -8.90
N PHE A 73 0.30 40.67 -9.84
CA PHE A 73 1.59 41.33 -10.09
C PHE A 73 1.52 42.44 -11.14
N ASN A 74 0.33 42.70 -11.71
CA ASN A 74 0.11 43.61 -12.83
C ASN A 74 1.08 43.33 -14.00
N LYS A 75 1.05 42.09 -14.47
CA LYS A 75 1.87 41.56 -15.56
C LYS A 75 1.00 41.00 -16.67
N ASP A 76 1.62 40.75 -17.81
CA ASP A 76 0.97 40.16 -18.99
C ASP A 76 1.86 39.02 -19.51
N LEU A 77 1.92 37.94 -18.73
CA LEU A 77 2.68 36.74 -19.06
C LEU A 77 1.74 35.64 -19.52
N ASP A 78 2.03 35.03 -20.66
CA ASP A 78 1.18 33.98 -21.24
C ASP A 78 1.65 32.56 -20.87
N ASN A 79 2.84 32.44 -20.28
CA ASN A 79 3.50 31.16 -20.08
C ASN A 79 3.94 30.97 -18.62
N ILE A 80 3.74 29.75 -18.13
CA ILE A 80 4.14 29.35 -16.78
C ILE A 80 5.66 29.44 -16.56
N PHE A 81 6.47 29.27 -17.62
CA PHE A 81 7.93 29.40 -17.53
C PHE A 81 8.35 30.85 -17.25
N ASP A 82 7.68 31.83 -17.86
CA ASP A 82 7.98 33.24 -17.63
C ASP A 82 7.59 33.66 -16.20
N ILE A 83 6.47 33.11 -15.70
CA ILE A 83 6.04 33.27 -14.30
C ILE A 83 7.09 32.69 -13.36
N PHE A 84 7.62 31.49 -13.63
CA PHE A 84 8.67 30.90 -12.80
C PHE A 84 9.94 31.73 -12.78
N SER A 85 10.42 32.20 -13.94
CA SER A 85 11.59 33.07 -14.02
C SER A 85 11.37 34.38 -13.25
N TYR A 86 10.18 34.97 -13.31
CA TYR A 86 9.85 36.16 -12.52
C TYR A 86 9.87 35.86 -11.01
N LEU A 87 9.26 34.75 -10.58
CA LEU A 87 9.22 34.37 -9.17
C LEU A 87 10.59 34.03 -8.59
N GLU A 88 11.49 33.45 -9.39
CA GLU A 88 12.88 33.18 -8.99
C GLU A 88 13.65 34.48 -8.72
N ASN A 89 13.37 35.54 -9.49
CA ASN A 89 13.99 36.85 -9.28
C ASN A 89 13.47 37.59 -8.03
N LEU A 90 12.34 37.19 -7.46
CA LEU A 90 11.73 37.85 -6.30
C LEU A 90 12.27 37.37 -4.95
N ASN A 91 13.26 36.47 -4.93
CA ASN A 91 13.92 35.95 -3.72
C ASN A 91 12.93 35.46 -2.63
N ILE A 92 11.79 34.91 -3.06
CA ILE A 92 10.72 34.42 -2.17
C ILE A 92 11.13 33.07 -1.58
N GLN A 93 10.92 32.89 -0.27
CA GLN A 93 11.13 31.61 0.40
C GLN A 93 10.08 30.58 -0.07
N LYS A 94 10.51 29.61 -0.88
CA LYS A 94 9.67 28.49 -1.33
C LYS A 94 9.27 27.63 -0.13
N VAL A 95 7.98 27.61 0.23
CA VAL A 95 7.42 26.69 1.23
C VAL A 95 7.13 25.34 0.59
N HIS A 96 7.76 24.29 1.12
CA HIS A 96 7.58 22.92 0.64
C HIS A 96 6.67 22.18 1.63
N GLY A 97 5.42 21.96 1.25
CA GLY A 97 4.48 21.14 2.00
C GLY A 97 4.26 19.79 1.32
N LYS A 98 4.56 18.67 2.00
CA LYS A 98 3.99 17.38 1.61
C LYS A 98 2.53 17.37 2.03
N GLY A 99 1.60 17.58 1.09
CA GLY A 99 0.17 17.36 1.35
C GLY A 99 -0.09 15.94 1.88
N LYS A 100 -1.22 15.73 2.57
CA LYS A 100 -1.65 14.38 3.02
C LYS A 100 -1.57 13.41 1.84
N ARG A 101 -0.72 12.39 1.94
CA ARG A 101 -0.50 11.40 0.88
C ARG A 101 -1.82 10.73 0.52
N LYS A 102 -2.19 10.78 -0.77
CA LYS A 102 -3.30 10.01 -1.35
C LYS A 102 -2.84 8.59 -1.71
N SER A 103 -2.23 7.86 -0.78
CA SER A 103 -1.63 6.54 -1.03
C SER A 103 -2.61 5.36 -0.90
N PHE A 104 -3.90 5.64 -0.73
CA PHE A 104 -4.97 4.64 -0.68
C PHE A 104 -5.71 4.57 -2.02
N SER A 105 -6.19 3.38 -2.38
CA SER A 105 -7.04 3.24 -3.56
C SER A 105 -8.34 4.02 -3.37
N LYS A 106 -8.76 4.77 -4.39
CA LYS A 106 -10.03 5.52 -4.34
C LYS A 106 -11.26 4.61 -4.31
N THR A 107 -11.10 3.36 -4.74
CA THR A 107 -12.18 2.37 -4.84
C THR A 107 -12.20 1.43 -3.64
N ASP A 108 -11.03 1.21 -3.04
CA ASP A 108 -10.84 0.37 -1.86
C ASP A 108 -9.92 1.09 -0.87
N ASN A 109 -10.50 1.80 0.09
CA ASN A 109 -9.72 2.65 1.01
C ASN A 109 -8.76 1.84 1.90
N ASP A 110 -8.99 0.55 2.04
CA ASP A 110 -8.14 -0.37 2.80
C ASP A 110 -6.93 -0.82 1.96
N ALA A 111 -6.97 -0.68 0.63
CA ALA A 111 -5.82 -1.03 -0.22
C ALA A 111 -4.78 0.11 -0.25
N THR A 112 -3.49 -0.25 -0.14
CA THR A 112 -2.36 0.68 -0.25
C THR A 112 -1.64 0.50 -1.58
N PHE A 113 -1.10 1.56 -2.17
CA PHE A 113 -0.28 1.45 -3.38
C PHE A 113 1.07 0.79 -3.06
N MET A 114 1.32 -0.37 -3.65
CA MET A 114 2.51 -1.21 -3.47
C MET A 114 3.15 -1.57 -4.81
N ARG A 115 4.45 -1.89 -4.79
CA ARG A 115 5.12 -2.46 -5.96
C ARG A 115 4.84 -3.96 -6.00
N MET A 116 4.24 -4.42 -7.10
CA MET A 116 3.91 -5.83 -7.30
C MET A 116 5.06 -6.54 -8.04
N LYS A 117 5.20 -7.87 -7.83
CA LYS A 117 6.11 -8.69 -8.63
C LYS A 117 5.66 -8.76 -10.10
N GLU A 118 4.35 -8.89 -10.33
CA GLU A 118 3.75 -8.84 -11.67
C GLU A 118 3.58 -7.40 -12.18
N ASP A 119 4.55 -6.95 -12.98
CA ASP A 119 4.50 -5.67 -13.70
C ASP A 119 4.32 -5.89 -15.21
N HIS A 120 3.09 -6.21 -15.62
CA HIS A 120 2.76 -6.40 -17.04
C HIS A 120 3.10 -5.19 -17.92
N MET A 121 2.99 -3.97 -17.36
CA MET A 121 3.22 -2.72 -18.08
C MET A 121 4.70 -2.35 -18.14
N ARG A 122 5.56 -3.04 -17.38
CA ARG A 122 7.03 -2.82 -17.29
C ARG A 122 7.42 -1.36 -17.03
N ASN A 123 6.56 -0.63 -16.33
CA ASN A 123 6.74 0.81 -16.07
C ASN A 123 6.97 1.09 -14.58
N GLY A 124 7.10 0.05 -13.74
CA GLY A 124 7.31 0.19 -12.29
C GLY A 124 6.12 0.79 -11.55
N GLN A 125 4.93 0.79 -12.15
CA GLN A 125 3.74 1.42 -11.57
C GLN A 125 3.32 0.71 -10.28
N LEU A 126 3.08 1.50 -9.24
CA LEU A 126 2.49 1.00 -8.00
C LEU A 126 1.01 0.66 -8.24
N LYS A 127 0.57 -0.47 -7.69
CA LYS A 127 -0.80 -0.94 -7.78
C LYS A 127 -1.41 -1.03 -6.40
N PRO A 128 -2.72 -0.81 -6.26
CA PRO A 128 -3.39 -1.00 -4.98
C PRO A 128 -3.34 -2.48 -4.60
N GLY A 129 -2.92 -2.75 -3.37
CA GLY A 129 -2.79 -4.11 -2.88
C GLY A 129 -2.68 -4.17 -1.38
N TYR A 130 -2.58 -5.40 -0.91
CA TYR A 130 -2.39 -5.75 0.48
C TYR A 130 -1.15 -6.62 0.64
N ASN A 131 -0.53 -6.52 1.81
CA ASN A 131 0.54 -7.41 2.22
C ASN A 131 -0.08 -8.54 3.05
N LEU A 132 -0.12 -9.75 2.50
CA LEU A 132 -0.57 -10.96 3.18
C LEU A 132 0.64 -11.65 3.82
N GLN A 133 0.60 -11.79 5.13
CA GLN A 133 1.57 -12.54 5.91
C GLN A 133 0.98 -13.92 6.22
N ILE A 134 1.77 -14.97 6.04
CA ILE A 134 1.38 -16.35 6.34
C ILE A 134 2.45 -16.96 7.23
N GLY A 135 2.02 -17.58 8.33
CA GLY A 135 2.86 -18.35 9.24
C GLY A 135 2.55 -19.83 9.11
N VAL A 136 3.56 -20.66 8.95
CA VAL A 136 3.46 -22.11 8.75
C VAL A 136 4.25 -22.84 9.84
N ILE A 137 3.63 -23.86 10.43
CA ILE A 137 4.27 -24.76 11.39
C ILE A 137 4.09 -26.18 10.88
N SER A 138 5.20 -26.89 10.68
CA SER A 138 5.23 -28.31 10.26
C SER A 138 4.27 -28.59 9.10
N GLU A 139 4.40 -27.82 8.02
CA GLU A 139 3.60 -27.90 6.78
C GLU A 139 2.15 -27.38 6.86
N TYR A 140 1.67 -27.01 8.05
CA TYR A 140 0.33 -26.46 8.24
C TYR A 140 0.34 -24.95 8.40
N ILE A 141 -0.67 -24.29 7.83
CA ILE A 141 -0.88 -22.86 8.05
C ILE A 141 -1.29 -22.64 9.52
N ALA A 142 -0.41 -21.98 10.26
CA ALA A 142 -0.58 -21.64 11.67
C ALA A 142 -1.36 -20.32 11.84
N SER A 143 -1.06 -19.32 11.00
CA SER A 143 -1.74 -18.03 11.07
C SER A 143 -1.61 -17.30 9.74
N TYR A 144 -2.48 -16.33 9.51
CA TYR A 144 -2.38 -15.42 8.39
C TYR A 144 -2.90 -14.04 8.80
N GLU A 145 -2.39 -12.95 8.24
CA GLU A 145 -2.93 -11.61 8.47
C GLU A 145 -2.69 -10.71 7.26
N ILE A 146 -3.60 -9.77 7.05
CA ILE A 146 -3.57 -8.82 5.94
C ILE A 146 -3.18 -7.44 6.49
N PHE A 147 -2.15 -6.85 5.89
CA PHE A 147 -1.60 -5.56 6.29
C PHE A 147 -1.65 -4.53 5.17
N HIS A 148 -1.83 -3.27 5.56
CA HIS A 148 -1.72 -2.12 4.66
C HIS A 148 -0.27 -1.72 4.36
N ASN A 149 0.68 -2.19 5.18
CA ASN A 149 2.08 -1.80 5.07
C ASN A 149 2.76 -2.54 3.89
N PRO A 150 3.39 -1.82 2.94
CA PRO A 150 4.05 -2.45 1.80
C PRO A 150 5.32 -3.25 2.13
N SER A 151 5.93 -2.97 3.29
CA SER A 151 7.20 -3.55 3.72
C SER A 151 6.96 -4.62 4.78
N ASP A 152 7.56 -5.79 4.58
CA ASP A 152 7.39 -6.98 5.43
C ASP A 152 7.98 -6.78 6.84
N SER A 153 9.08 -6.04 6.96
CA SER A 153 9.68 -5.68 8.26
C SER A 153 8.73 -4.94 9.21
N LYS A 154 7.77 -4.17 8.68
CA LYS A 154 6.81 -3.41 9.49
C LYS A 154 5.60 -4.24 9.91
N THR A 155 5.39 -5.42 9.33
CA THR A 155 4.22 -6.27 9.61
C THR A 155 4.54 -7.40 10.59
N LEU A 156 5.81 -7.80 10.69
CA LEU A 156 6.23 -8.95 11.49
C LEU A 156 5.85 -8.85 12.96
N ILE A 157 6.12 -7.72 13.62
CA ILE A 157 5.85 -7.55 15.06
C ILE A 157 4.37 -7.76 15.35
N SER A 158 3.50 -7.06 14.62
CA SER A 158 2.04 -7.20 14.77
C SER A 158 1.55 -8.61 14.42
N PHE A 159 2.19 -9.28 13.45
CA PHE A 159 1.85 -10.65 13.11
C PHE A 159 2.22 -11.66 14.20
N LEU A 160 3.39 -11.50 14.83
CA LEU A 160 3.82 -12.34 15.96
C LEU A 160 2.93 -12.12 17.20
N GLU A 161 2.51 -10.89 17.47
CA GLU A 161 1.55 -10.58 18.55
C GLU A 161 0.21 -11.30 18.33
N LYS A 162 -0.28 -11.31 17.07
CA LYS A 162 -1.47 -12.08 16.71
C LYS A 162 -1.29 -13.57 16.97
N ILE A 163 -0.16 -14.17 16.59
CA ILE A 163 0.05 -15.61 16.78
C ILE A 163 0.11 -15.95 18.28
N LYS A 164 0.77 -15.12 19.09
CA LYS A 164 0.76 -15.29 20.56
C LYS A 164 -0.65 -15.25 21.13
N SER A 165 -1.54 -14.40 20.60
CA SER A 165 -2.94 -14.35 21.02
C SER A 165 -3.75 -15.60 20.68
N GLN A 166 -3.23 -16.49 19.82
CA GLN A 166 -3.86 -17.77 19.46
C GLN A 166 -3.40 -18.93 20.38
N ASN A 167 -2.66 -18.64 21.46
CA ASN A 167 -2.05 -19.63 22.37
C ASN A 167 -1.07 -20.60 21.67
N ILE A 168 -0.39 -20.14 20.63
CA ILE A 168 0.70 -20.89 19.99
C ILE A 168 2.01 -20.40 20.58
N GLU A 169 2.72 -21.27 21.30
CA GLU A 169 4.05 -20.98 21.82
C GLU A 169 5.10 -21.21 20.75
N ILE A 170 5.75 -20.12 20.33
CA ILE A 170 6.83 -20.10 19.34
C ILE A 170 8.13 -19.75 20.04
N ILE A 171 9.18 -20.52 19.77
CA ILE A 171 10.55 -20.29 20.24
C ILE A 171 11.39 -19.70 19.10
N ASN A 172 11.31 -20.30 17.91
CA ASN A 172 12.11 -19.95 16.75
C ASN A 172 11.24 -19.37 15.65
N VAL A 173 11.63 -18.22 15.12
CA VAL A 173 10.99 -17.58 13.96
C VAL A 173 11.97 -17.65 12.79
N VAL A 174 11.54 -18.27 11.71
CA VAL A 174 12.28 -18.33 10.45
C VAL A 174 11.55 -17.47 9.43
N ALA A 175 12.22 -16.49 8.86
CA ALA A 175 11.65 -15.59 7.86
C ALA A 175 12.71 -15.22 6.83
N ASP A 176 12.31 -14.60 5.72
CA ASP A 176 13.26 -14.11 4.72
C ASP A 176 14.11 -12.93 5.24
N ALA A 177 15.21 -12.63 4.53
CA ALA A 177 16.09 -11.51 4.89
C ALA A 177 15.39 -10.14 4.78
N GLY A 178 14.26 -10.04 4.07
CA GLY A 178 13.46 -8.81 3.95
C GLY A 178 12.87 -8.35 5.28
N TYR A 179 12.74 -9.25 6.25
CA TYR A 179 12.31 -8.93 7.61
C TYR A 179 13.40 -8.32 8.49
N GLU A 180 14.69 -8.50 8.15
CA GLU A 180 15.82 -7.98 8.93
C GLU A 180 16.06 -6.48 8.70
N SER A 181 15.43 -5.90 7.66
CA SER A 181 15.44 -4.47 7.40
C SER A 181 14.57 -3.69 8.40
N LEU A 182 15.04 -3.56 9.63
CA LEU A 182 14.52 -2.59 10.60
C LEU A 182 14.78 -1.17 10.07
N PRO A 183 13.75 -0.30 9.96
CA PRO A 183 13.93 1.11 9.64
C PRO A 183 14.57 1.90 10.79
#